data_AF-A0A948D108-F1
#
_entry.id   AF-A0A948D108-F1
#
_cell.length_a   1.000
_cell.length_b   1.000
_cell.length_c   1.000
_cell.angle_alpha   90.00
_cell.angle_beta   90.00
_cell.angle_gamma   90.00
#
_symmetry.space_group_name_H-M   'P 1'
#
loop_
_entity.id
_entity.type
_entity.pdbx_description
1 polymer ?
#
loop_
_entity_poly.entity_id
_entity_poly.type
_entity_poly.pdbx_seq_one_letter_code
_entity_poly.pdbx_strand_id
1 'polypeptide(L)'
;MTIITVKITLRQTVFSGLLCLGIFLVLAGPVQAQDRLADVHLDAETIERGYTVETPNSSFRLGVLPGVLSQTVSVTLKSLDTSDISLPEDKILVSPLIEYDLRGDTNPLLLHQPLALTFSYESDNFYSKRVYFWNSLDNAWVELPSNDVWKKSLIQALSHLPYSILAIFEDLPPSHAPASFDFLAEDAVLGQSVAFLDESFRLEMAEGAVQNRVLISLKDRAELPGEVPEGLSLVSPLYQFHVYTSDEEAIAKPMYVNMDYYSRNLTKKAIRYWDGNRLEWVELPSDTSYDLRKVRAMIHLPYAIVGVFETDEITVQEGKASWYDHPRYPYGAANNDFGYDTQLRVTNLENGKSVIVTVVSCGPFVPGRVIDLSKTAFADIANVGLGVINVRVEKID
;
A
#
# COMPACT_ATOMS: atom_id res chain seq x y z
N MET A 1 -41.34 -17.51 -35.15
CA MET A 1 -42.54 -18.34 -35.38
C MET A 1 -42.79 -19.12 -34.09
N THR A 2 -44.04 -19.09 -33.60
CA THR A 2 -44.52 -19.66 -32.33
C THR A 2 -44.24 -18.83 -31.07
N ILE A 3 -45.17 -17.90 -30.78
CA ILE A 3 -45.36 -17.24 -29.48
C ILE A 3 -46.62 -17.84 -28.87
N ILE A 4 -46.50 -18.51 -27.72
CA ILE A 4 -47.63 -19.09 -27.00
C ILE A 4 -48.21 -18.02 -26.07
N THR A 5 -49.45 -17.61 -26.36
CA THR A 5 -50.23 -16.65 -25.57
C THR A 5 -51.19 -17.43 -24.66
N VAL A 6 -51.04 -17.33 -23.34
CA VAL A 6 -51.97 -17.93 -22.38
C VAL A 6 -52.94 -16.86 -21.87
N LYS A 7 -54.23 -17.01 -22.21
CA LYS A 7 -55.36 -16.25 -21.66
C LYS A 7 -55.77 -16.89 -20.33
N ILE A 8 -55.79 -16.12 -19.25
CA ILE A 8 -56.45 -16.53 -17.99
C ILE A 8 -57.62 -15.58 -17.72
N THR A 9 -58.79 -16.19 -17.58
CA THR A 9 -60.10 -15.55 -17.40
C THR A 9 -60.36 -15.31 -15.91
N LEU A 10 -60.63 -14.06 -15.52
CA LEU A 10 -61.10 -13.73 -14.16
C LEU A 10 -62.59 -14.06 -14.00
N ARG A 11 -62.94 -14.74 -12.90
CA ARG A 11 -64.31 -14.85 -12.38
C ARG A 11 -64.39 -14.11 -11.05
N GLN A 12 -65.26 -13.11 -10.99
CA GLN A 12 -65.65 -12.45 -9.74
C GLN A 12 -66.69 -13.27 -9.00
N THR A 13 -66.53 -13.40 -7.68
CA THR A 13 -67.62 -13.72 -6.75
C THR A 13 -67.42 -12.90 -5.47
N VAL A 14 -68.49 -12.24 -5.02
CA VAL A 14 -68.58 -11.37 -3.83
C VAL A 14 -69.44 -12.06 -2.77
N PHE A 15 -69.31 -11.60 -1.51
CA PHE A 15 -70.03 -11.91 -0.25
C PHE A 15 -69.35 -12.97 0.63
N SER A 16 -69.23 -12.84 1.96
CA SER A 16 -69.75 -11.90 2.97
C SER A 16 -68.89 -12.00 4.25
N GLY A 17 -68.86 -10.95 5.07
CA GLY A 17 -67.94 -10.81 6.21
C GLY A 17 -68.14 -11.74 7.41
N LEU A 18 -67.10 -11.80 8.24
CA LEU A 18 -67.17 -12.16 9.65
C LEU A 18 -66.16 -11.30 10.42
N LEU A 19 -66.65 -10.70 11.51
CA LEU A 19 -65.94 -9.83 12.44
C LEU A 19 -64.98 -10.68 13.31
N CYS A 20 -63.67 -10.46 13.24
CA CYS A 20 -62.70 -11.03 14.19
C CYS A 20 -61.92 -9.89 14.85
N LEU A 21 -61.99 -9.83 16.18
CA LEU A 21 -61.15 -8.98 17.05
C LEU A 21 -59.68 -9.31 16.78
N GLY A 22 -58.94 -8.39 16.17
CA GLY A 22 -57.50 -8.47 16.01
C GLY A 22 -56.79 -8.02 17.28
N ILE A 23 -56.23 -8.98 18.01
CA ILE A 23 -55.17 -8.74 19.00
C ILE A 23 -53.97 -8.20 18.23
N PHE A 24 -53.57 -6.95 18.50
CA PHE A 24 -52.32 -6.38 17.98
C PHE A 24 -51.15 -7.03 18.72
N LEU A 25 -50.65 -8.15 18.19
CA LEU A 25 -49.36 -8.71 18.55
C LEU A 25 -48.32 -7.89 17.78
N VAL A 26 -47.63 -6.99 18.48
CA VAL A 26 -46.44 -6.32 17.94
C VAL A 26 -45.39 -7.41 17.77
N LEU A 27 -45.28 -7.96 16.55
CA LEU A 27 -44.16 -8.77 16.14
C LEU A 27 -42.95 -7.83 16.10
N ALA A 28 -42.12 -7.88 17.13
CA ALA A 28 -40.75 -7.42 17.02
C ALA A 28 -40.15 -8.17 15.82
N GLY A 29 -39.83 -7.44 14.75
CA GLY A 29 -39.09 -8.01 13.64
C GLY A 29 -37.80 -8.65 14.16
N PRO A 30 -37.27 -9.69 13.50
CA PRO A 30 -35.99 -10.25 13.90
C PRO A 30 -34.98 -9.11 13.89
N VAL A 31 -34.44 -8.77 15.07
CA VAL A 31 -33.20 -8.01 15.16
C VAL A 31 -32.17 -8.87 14.45
N GLN A 32 -31.72 -8.45 13.27
CA GLN A 32 -30.59 -9.08 12.60
C GLN A 32 -29.46 -9.12 13.63
N ALA A 33 -29.09 -10.32 14.06
CA ALA A 33 -27.98 -10.52 14.95
C ALA A 33 -26.73 -10.11 14.19
N GLN A 34 -26.27 -8.89 14.40
CA GLN A 34 -24.95 -8.47 13.99
C GLN A 34 -23.97 -9.38 14.74
N ASP A 35 -23.22 -10.20 14.01
CA ASP A 35 -22.39 -11.25 14.61
C ASP A 35 -21.30 -10.60 15.47
N ARG A 36 -21.55 -10.59 16.78
CA ARG A 36 -20.58 -10.13 17.77
C ARG A 36 -19.45 -11.16 17.81
N LEU A 37 -18.26 -10.74 17.40
CA LEU A 37 -17.08 -11.59 17.26
C LEU A 37 -16.28 -11.67 18.56
N ALA A 38 -16.24 -10.60 19.34
CA ALA A 38 -15.62 -10.56 20.65
C ALA A 38 -16.29 -9.52 21.57
N ASP A 39 -16.25 -9.80 22.87
CA ASP A 39 -16.69 -8.90 23.95
C ASP A 39 -15.80 -9.13 25.16
N VAL A 40 -14.88 -8.19 25.42
CA VAL A 40 -13.81 -8.36 26.41
C VAL A 40 -13.81 -7.17 27.35
N HIS A 41 -13.90 -7.45 28.64
CA HIS A 41 -13.70 -6.44 29.68
C HIS A 41 -12.23 -6.36 30.05
N LEU A 42 -11.64 -5.17 29.94
CA LEU A 42 -10.26 -4.88 30.29
C LEU A 42 -10.22 -4.12 31.62
N ASP A 43 -9.75 -4.81 32.66
CA ASP A 43 -9.48 -4.20 33.97
C ASP A 43 -8.19 -3.37 33.97
N ALA A 44 -7.93 -2.68 35.08
CA ALA A 44 -6.78 -1.79 35.20
C ALA A 44 -5.44 -2.54 35.08
N GLU A 45 -5.31 -3.74 35.64
CA GLU A 45 -4.08 -4.56 35.58
C GLU A 45 -3.80 -5.03 34.14
N THR A 46 -4.85 -5.43 33.42
CA THR A 46 -4.78 -5.84 32.02
C THR A 46 -4.38 -4.67 31.11
N ILE A 47 -4.94 -3.49 31.34
CA ILE A 47 -4.59 -2.27 30.58
C ILE A 47 -3.14 -1.83 30.85
N GLU A 48 -2.67 -1.92 32.09
CA GLU A 48 -1.30 -1.56 32.45
C GLU A 48 -0.27 -2.43 31.74
N ARG A 49 -0.55 -3.73 31.58
CA ARG A 49 0.29 -4.67 30.82
C ARG A 49 0.11 -4.56 29.30
N GLY A 50 -1.01 -3.99 28.87
CA GLY A 50 -1.48 -4.04 27.49
C GLY A 50 -2.11 -5.38 27.16
N TYR A 51 -3.02 -5.36 26.18
CA TYR A 51 -3.77 -6.53 25.76
C TYR A 51 -4.15 -6.45 24.29
N THR A 52 -4.29 -7.59 23.62
CA THR A 52 -4.78 -7.65 22.25
C THR A 52 -6.12 -8.37 22.23
N VAL A 53 -7.16 -7.67 21.78
CA VAL A 53 -8.47 -8.27 21.51
C VAL A 53 -8.50 -8.70 20.05
N GLU A 54 -8.87 -9.94 19.76
CA GLU A 54 -8.88 -10.45 18.38
C GLU A 54 -10.20 -11.13 18.02
N THR A 55 -10.47 -11.21 16.72
CA THR A 55 -11.59 -12.00 16.20
C THR A 55 -11.27 -13.50 16.30
N PRO A 56 -12.29 -14.39 16.34
CA PRO A 56 -12.07 -15.83 16.52
C PRO A 56 -11.18 -16.50 15.46
N ASN A 57 -11.14 -15.96 14.25
CA ASN A 57 -10.29 -16.41 13.14
C ASN A 57 -8.96 -15.64 13.05
N SER A 58 -8.66 -14.76 14.02
CA SER A 58 -7.54 -13.82 14.01
C SER A 58 -7.47 -12.92 12.76
N SER A 59 -8.57 -12.75 12.03
CA SER A 59 -8.58 -11.86 10.86
C SER A 59 -8.41 -10.39 11.25
N PHE A 60 -8.76 -10.02 12.48
CA PHE A 60 -8.50 -8.70 13.05
C PHE A 60 -7.98 -8.81 14.47
N ARG A 61 -7.02 -7.95 14.78
CA ARG A 61 -6.46 -7.76 16.12
C ARG A 61 -6.41 -6.28 16.46
N LEU A 62 -6.92 -5.97 17.63
CA LEU A 62 -6.93 -4.65 18.24
C LEU A 62 -6.03 -4.66 19.48
N GLY A 63 -4.83 -4.14 19.32
CA GLY A 63 -3.86 -3.97 20.37
C GLY A 63 -4.11 -2.70 21.19
N VAL A 64 -4.44 -2.90 22.46
CA VAL A 64 -4.45 -1.86 23.49
C VAL A 64 -3.08 -1.92 24.19
N LEU A 65 -2.13 -1.11 23.72
CA LEU A 65 -0.79 -1.06 24.29
C LEU A 65 -0.79 -0.36 25.67
N PRO A 66 0.24 -0.60 26.52
CA PRO A 66 0.38 0.11 27.79
C PRO A 66 0.30 1.62 27.62
N GLY A 67 -0.53 2.26 28.44
CA GLY A 67 -0.69 3.72 28.42
C GLY A 67 -1.64 4.27 27.35
N VAL A 68 -2.29 3.43 26.54
CA VAL A 68 -3.36 3.87 25.61
C VAL A 68 -4.60 4.35 26.39
N LEU A 69 -4.96 3.64 27.45
CA LEU A 69 -6.15 3.89 28.28
C LEU A 69 -5.75 4.16 29.75
N SER A 70 -6.58 4.92 30.46
CA SER A 70 -6.40 5.23 31.89
C SER A 70 -7.55 4.75 32.78
N GLN A 71 -8.52 4.05 32.19
CA GLN A 71 -9.73 3.58 32.87
C GLN A 71 -10.12 2.22 32.32
N THR A 72 -10.90 1.45 33.08
CA THR A 72 -11.43 0.17 32.63
C THR A 72 -12.39 0.35 31.46
N VAL A 73 -12.34 -0.56 30.50
CA VAL A 73 -13.20 -0.51 29.31
C VAL A 73 -13.74 -1.88 28.94
N SER A 74 -14.88 -1.90 28.27
CA SER A 74 -15.34 -3.06 27.51
C SER A 74 -15.05 -2.83 26.03
N VAL A 75 -14.44 -3.81 25.39
CA VAL A 75 -14.10 -3.81 23.97
C VAL A 75 -15.03 -4.78 23.26
N THR A 76 -15.77 -4.30 22.27
CA THR A 76 -16.59 -5.16 21.42
C THR A 76 -16.04 -5.15 20.01
N LEU A 77 -16.01 -6.33 19.37
CA LEU A 77 -15.74 -6.51 17.95
C LEU A 77 -16.97 -7.12 17.29
N LYS A 78 -17.36 -6.61 16.13
CA LYS A 78 -18.47 -7.15 15.33
C LYS A 78 -18.09 -7.23 13.86
N SER A 79 -18.66 -8.22 13.17
CA SER A 79 -18.70 -8.22 11.71
C SER A 79 -19.90 -7.42 11.23
N LEU A 80 -19.73 -6.70 10.12
CA LEU A 80 -20.83 -6.02 9.42
C LEU A 80 -21.08 -6.65 8.05
N ASP A 81 -22.31 -6.49 7.55
CA ASP A 81 -22.65 -6.84 6.19
C ASP A 81 -22.35 -5.65 5.26
N THR A 82 -21.92 -5.94 4.03
CA THR A 82 -21.67 -4.90 3.01
C THR A 82 -22.92 -4.12 2.60
N SER A 83 -24.12 -4.66 2.84
CA SER A 83 -25.39 -3.96 2.60
C SER A 83 -25.68 -2.85 3.61
N ASP A 84 -24.99 -2.85 4.76
CA ASP A 84 -25.17 -1.84 5.82
C ASP A 84 -24.41 -0.54 5.51
N ILE A 85 -23.48 -0.54 4.54
CA ILE A 85 -22.53 0.54 4.31
C ILE A 85 -22.21 0.72 2.82
N SER A 86 -22.10 1.98 2.37
CA SER A 86 -21.71 2.24 0.98
C SER A 86 -20.23 1.91 0.80
N LEU A 87 -19.91 1.06 -0.18
CA LEU A 87 -18.54 0.77 -0.58
C LEU A 87 -18.07 1.78 -1.65
N PRO A 88 -16.77 2.11 -1.69
CA PRO A 88 -16.20 2.95 -2.73
C PRO A 88 -16.23 2.23 -4.09
N GLU A 89 -16.63 2.93 -5.16
CA GLU A 89 -16.73 2.34 -6.51
C GLU A 89 -15.36 2.12 -7.17
N ASP A 90 -14.33 2.84 -6.72
CA ASP A 90 -12.99 2.86 -7.29
C ASP A 90 -12.02 1.87 -6.60
N LYS A 91 -12.53 0.98 -5.73
CA LYS A 91 -11.71 0.04 -4.95
C LYS A 91 -12.38 -1.33 -4.80
N ILE A 92 -11.56 -2.33 -4.49
CA ILE A 92 -12.01 -3.69 -4.23
C ILE A 92 -11.92 -3.96 -2.72
N LEU A 93 -13.02 -4.40 -2.10
CA LEU A 93 -13.00 -4.85 -0.71
C LEU A 93 -12.32 -6.23 -0.64
N VAL A 94 -11.26 -6.35 0.15
CA VAL A 94 -10.44 -7.59 0.27
C VAL A 94 -10.37 -8.12 1.70
N SER A 95 -11.13 -7.55 2.63
CA SER A 95 -11.27 -8.05 4.00
C SER A 95 -12.73 -8.03 4.46
N PRO A 96 -13.07 -8.69 5.59
CA PRO A 96 -14.32 -8.44 6.28
C PRO A 96 -14.45 -6.97 6.73
N LEU A 97 -15.69 -6.50 6.86
CA LEU A 97 -16.01 -5.24 7.54
C LEU A 97 -16.07 -5.47 9.04
N ILE A 98 -15.20 -4.80 9.79
CA ILE A 98 -15.16 -4.93 11.25
C ILE A 98 -15.53 -3.62 11.91
N GLU A 99 -16.47 -3.69 12.85
CA GLU A 99 -16.70 -2.63 13.83
C GLU A 99 -15.97 -2.97 15.12
N TYR A 100 -15.23 -2.00 15.68
CA TYR A 100 -14.80 -2.05 17.06
C TYR A 100 -15.35 -0.87 17.86
N ASP A 101 -15.62 -1.10 19.13
CA ASP A 101 -16.13 -0.10 20.07
C ASP A 101 -15.51 -0.31 21.45
N LEU A 102 -14.78 0.69 21.94
CA LEU A 102 -14.27 0.74 23.31
C LEU A 102 -15.19 1.63 24.15
N ARG A 103 -15.83 1.03 25.16
CA ARG A 103 -16.74 1.72 26.08
C ARG A 103 -16.15 1.73 27.49
N GLY A 104 -15.86 2.92 28.00
CA GLY A 104 -15.47 3.13 29.40
C GLY A 104 -16.54 3.87 30.20
N ASP A 105 -16.13 4.39 31.35
CA ASP A 105 -16.99 5.18 32.23
C ASP A 105 -17.24 6.60 31.67
N THR A 106 -16.31 7.12 30.86
CA THR A 106 -16.42 8.44 30.22
C THR A 106 -16.83 8.35 28.75
N ASN A 107 -17.68 9.27 28.29
CA ASN A 107 -18.02 9.44 26.89
C ASN A 107 -17.80 10.90 26.45
N PRO A 108 -16.92 11.20 25.48
CA PRO A 108 -16.09 10.26 24.70
C PRO A 108 -14.95 9.65 25.53
N LEU A 109 -14.55 8.43 25.15
CA LEU A 109 -13.36 7.78 25.71
C LEU A 109 -12.10 8.47 25.18
N LEU A 110 -11.23 8.91 26.09
CA LEU A 110 -9.96 9.54 25.71
C LEU A 110 -8.87 8.48 25.55
N LEU A 111 -8.23 8.46 24.38
CA LEU A 111 -7.03 7.66 24.13
C LEU A 111 -5.79 8.55 24.30
N HIS A 112 -4.84 8.14 25.14
CA HIS A 112 -3.59 8.86 25.34
C HIS A 112 -2.54 8.53 24.27
N GLN A 113 -2.67 7.36 23.64
CA GLN A 113 -1.83 6.84 22.56
C GLN A 113 -2.73 6.13 21.55
N PRO A 114 -2.29 5.91 20.29
CA PRO A 114 -3.10 5.18 19.33
C PRO A 114 -3.23 3.69 19.68
N LEU A 115 -4.34 3.10 19.25
CA LEU A 115 -4.55 1.66 19.20
C LEU A 115 -3.74 1.06 18.06
N ALA A 116 -3.19 -0.14 18.27
CA ALA A 116 -2.51 -0.90 17.22
C ALA A 116 -3.53 -1.80 16.50
N LEU A 117 -3.56 -1.73 15.17
CA LEU A 117 -4.42 -2.54 14.33
C LEU A 117 -3.57 -3.54 13.56
N THR A 118 -4.00 -4.81 13.52
CA THR A 118 -3.47 -5.81 12.57
C THR A 118 -4.65 -6.50 11.91
N PHE A 119 -4.64 -6.55 10.59
CA PHE A 119 -5.82 -6.88 9.82
C PHE A 119 -5.44 -7.74 8.62
N SER A 120 -6.06 -8.91 8.46
CA SER A 120 -5.79 -9.82 7.35
C SER A 120 -6.67 -9.53 6.16
N TYR A 121 -6.17 -9.83 4.97
CA TYR A 121 -6.92 -9.72 3.72
C TYR A 121 -6.74 -10.97 2.86
N GLU A 122 -7.65 -11.14 1.90
CA GLU A 122 -7.64 -12.23 0.92
C GLU A 122 -7.38 -11.65 -0.48
N SER A 123 -6.10 -11.50 -0.81
CA SER A 123 -5.64 -11.13 -2.15
C SER A 123 -4.16 -11.46 -2.30
N ASP A 124 -3.78 -11.94 -3.48
CA ASP A 124 -2.43 -12.42 -3.81
C ASP A 124 -1.72 -11.57 -4.87
N ASN A 125 -2.33 -10.43 -5.24
CA ASN A 125 -1.76 -9.52 -6.23
C ASN A 125 -0.95 -8.38 -5.59
N PHE A 126 -0.19 -7.68 -6.44
CA PHE A 126 0.70 -6.58 -6.07
C PHE A 126 0.03 -5.21 -5.94
N TYR A 127 -1.29 -5.09 -6.15
CA TYR A 127 -1.97 -3.81 -6.05
C TYR A 127 -2.02 -3.35 -4.59
N SER A 128 -1.90 -2.04 -4.40
CA SER A 128 -1.83 -1.42 -3.08
C SER A 128 -3.09 -1.71 -2.28
N LYS A 129 -2.91 -2.21 -1.06
CA LYS A 129 -3.99 -2.42 -0.10
C LYS A 129 -3.79 -1.48 1.08
N ARG A 130 -4.88 -0.89 1.58
CA ARG A 130 -4.84 0.06 2.70
C ARG A 130 -6.02 -0.16 3.63
N VAL A 131 -5.82 0.14 4.91
CA VAL A 131 -6.92 0.18 5.88
C VAL A 131 -7.64 1.50 5.71
N TYR A 132 -8.96 1.44 5.63
CA TYR A 132 -9.82 2.61 5.66
C TYR A 132 -10.77 2.51 6.85
N PHE A 133 -11.12 3.66 7.39
CA PHE A 133 -12.22 3.77 8.33
C PHE A 133 -13.42 4.47 7.71
N TRP A 134 -14.61 4.08 8.14
CA TRP A 134 -15.83 4.75 7.75
C TRP A 134 -16.03 6.04 8.53
N ASN A 135 -16.12 7.16 7.82
CA ASN A 135 -16.57 8.42 8.38
C ASN A 135 -18.06 8.60 8.09
N SER A 136 -18.88 8.40 9.11
CA SER A 136 -20.34 8.50 9.01
C SER A 136 -20.87 9.94 8.84
N LEU A 137 -20.06 10.96 9.14
CA LEU A 137 -20.45 12.36 8.93
C LEU A 137 -20.42 12.72 7.44
N ASP A 138 -19.39 12.24 6.74
CA ASP A 138 -19.18 12.50 5.32
C ASP A 138 -19.69 11.35 4.42
N ASN A 139 -20.18 10.27 5.03
CA ASN A 139 -20.63 9.05 4.35
C ASN A 139 -19.55 8.52 3.39
N ALA A 140 -18.30 8.51 3.87
CA ALA A 140 -17.12 8.26 3.06
C ALA A 140 -16.08 7.40 3.80
N TRP A 141 -15.33 6.62 3.04
CA TRP A 141 -14.17 5.89 3.54
C TRP A 141 -12.94 6.78 3.55
N VAL A 142 -12.23 6.82 4.67
CA VAL A 142 -11.03 7.63 4.87
C VAL A 142 -9.84 6.70 5.13
N GLU A 143 -8.76 6.87 4.37
CA GLU A 143 -7.55 6.05 4.48
C GLU A 143 -6.87 6.28 5.84
N LEU A 144 -6.44 5.20 6.49
CA LEU A 144 -5.49 5.25 7.59
C LEU A 144 -4.07 5.01 7.06
N PRO A 145 -3.06 5.75 7.55
CA PRO A 145 -1.67 5.39 7.33
C PRO A 145 -1.43 3.95 7.78
N SER A 146 -1.08 3.08 6.83
CA SER A 146 -0.98 1.65 7.07
C SER A 146 0.19 1.04 6.31
N ASN A 147 0.84 0.06 6.95
CA ASN A 147 1.94 -0.71 6.39
C ASN A 147 1.45 -2.08 5.95
N ASP A 148 1.60 -2.37 4.66
CA ASP A 148 1.22 -3.67 4.08
C ASP A 148 2.38 -4.67 4.21
N VAL A 149 2.12 -5.77 4.91
CA VAL A 149 3.05 -6.88 5.14
C VAL A 149 2.62 -8.05 4.26
N TRP A 150 2.87 -7.91 2.96
CA TRP A 150 2.26 -8.74 1.92
C TRP A 150 2.45 -10.26 2.11
N LYS A 151 3.64 -10.73 2.55
CA LYS A 151 3.94 -12.17 2.77
C LYS A 151 2.99 -12.85 3.75
N LYS A 152 2.43 -12.06 4.66
CA LYS A 152 1.53 -12.54 5.70
C LYS A 152 0.07 -12.28 5.34
N SER A 153 -0.19 -11.59 4.23
CA SER A 153 -1.51 -11.04 3.88
C SER A 153 -2.09 -10.24 5.04
N LEU A 154 -1.25 -9.40 5.67
CA LEU A 154 -1.60 -8.58 6.83
C LEU A 154 -1.28 -7.11 6.56
N ILE A 155 -2.14 -6.21 7.02
CA ILE A 155 -1.87 -4.78 7.11
C ILE A 155 -1.86 -4.36 8.58
N GLN A 156 -0.90 -3.50 8.91
CA GLN A 156 -0.78 -2.89 10.22
C GLN A 156 -1.07 -1.40 10.13
N ALA A 157 -1.82 -0.87 11.09
CA ALA A 157 -2.17 0.55 11.16
C ALA A 157 -2.26 1.02 12.61
N LEU A 158 -2.26 2.35 12.80
CA LEU A 158 -2.52 2.98 14.09
C LEU A 158 -3.82 3.78 14.02
N SER A 159 -4.64 3.69 15.06
CA SER A 159 -5.90 4.43 15.14
C SER A 159 -6.00 5.24 16.44
N HIS A 160 -6.38 6.50 16.32
CA HIS A 160 -6.70 7.36 17.46
C HIS A 160 -8.21 7.37 17.79
N LEU A 161 -8.98 6.48 17.18
CA LEU A 161 -10.43 6.43 17.36
C LEU A 161 -10.81 5.35 18.37
N PRO A 162 -11.59 5.64 19.42
CA PRO A 162 -12.08 4.63 20.36
C PRO A 162 -13.23 3.78 19.77
N TYR A 163 -13.79 4.22 18.64
CA TYR A 163 -14.81 3.52 17.87
C TYR A 163 -14.50 3.68 16.39
N SER A 164 -14.63 2.61 15.61
CA SER A 164 -14.52 2.70 14.16
C SER A 164 -15.12 1.48 13.46
N ILE A 165 -15.58 1.70 12.24
CA ILE A 165 -15.79 0.64 11.24
C ILE A 165 -14.58 0.65 10.31
N LEU A 166 -13.99 -0.50 10.05
CA LEU A 166 -12.77 -0.66 9.28
C LEU A 166 -12.93 -1.72 8.19
N ALA A 167 -12.22 -1.51 7.08
CA ALA A 167 -12.00 -2.51 6.04
C ALA A 167 -10.65 -2.27 5.35
N ILE A 168 -10.16 -3.31 4.68
CA ILE A 168 -9.06 -3.20 3.74
C ILE A 168 -9.64 -3.08 2.33
N PHE A 169 -9.21 -2.03 1.65
CA PHE A 169 -9.49 -1.84 0.23
C PHE A 169 -8.21 -1.94 -0.59
N GLU A 170 -8.31 -2.65 -1.70
CA GLU A 170 -7.31 -2.75 -2.76
C GLU A 170 -7.62 -1.75 -3.86
N ASP A 171 -6.60 -1.06 -4.37
CA ASP A 171 -6.71 -0.21 -5.55
C ASP A 171 -7.09 -1.06 -6.78
N LEU A 172 -8.00 -0.55 -7.62
CA LEU A 172 -8.31 -1.20 -8.89
C LEU A 172 -7.04 -1.35 -9.74
N PRO A 173 -6.92 -2.46 -10.52
CA PRO A 173 -5.91 -2.53 -11.56
C PRO A 173 -6.07 -1.34 -12.52
N PRO A 174 -4.97 -0.79 -13.05
CA PRO A 174 -5.07 0.29 -14.00
C PRO A 174 -5.92 -0.14 -15.21
N SER A 175 -6.69 0.79 -15.75
CA SER A 175 -7.65 0.55 -16.85
C SER A 175 -7.01 0.03 -18.13
N HIS A 176 -5.68 0.10 -18.24
CA HIS A 176 -4.90 -0.35 -19.38
C HIS A 176 -3.96 -1.50 -19.05
N ALA A 177 -4.23 -2.29 -17.99
CA ALA A 177 -3.45 -3.48 -17.65
C ALA A 177 -3.06 -4.24 -18.93
N PRO A 178 -1.77 -4.55 -19.12
CA PRO A 178 -1.21 -4.79 -20.43
C PRO A 178 -1.91 -5.97 -21.11
N ALA A 179 -2.66 -5.69 -22.18
CA ALA A 179 -3.08 -6.75 -23.08
C ALA A 179 -1.79 -7.34 -23.67
N SER A 180 -1.60 -8.65 -23.55
CA SER A 180 -0.43 -9.33 -24.13
C SER A 180 -0.36 -8.99 -25.62
N PHE A 181 0.68 -8.25 -25.99
CA PHE A 181 0.83 -7.73 -27.34
C PHE A 181 2.27 -7.94 -27.77
N ASP A 182 2.48 -8.84 -28.73
CA ASP A 182 3.75 -8.90 -29.45
C ASP A 182 3.85 -7.63 -30.30
N PHE A 183 4.47 -6.60 -29.72
CA PHE A 183 4.88 -5.44 -30.49
C PHE A 183 6.07 -5.88 -31.35
N LEU A 184 5.98 -5.74 -32.66
CA LEU A 184 7.13 -5.84 -33.55
C LEU A 184 7.53 -4.40 -33.88
N ALA A 185 8.57 -3.89 -33.23
CA ALA A 185 9.17 -2.64 -33.67
C ALA A 185 9.83 -2.89 -35.04
N GLU A 186 9.15 -2.54 -36.13
CA GLU A 186 9.82 -2.45 -37.43
C GLU A 186 10.72 -1.21 -37.41
N ASP A 187 12.03 -1.46 -37.43
CA ASP A 187 13.09 -0.46 -37.53
C ASP A 187 13.24 0.48 -36.33
N ALA A 188 13.75 -0.04 -35.20
CA ALA A 188 14.28 0.85 -34.15
C ALA A 188 15.49 1.64 -34.68
N VAL A 189 15.40 2.97 -34.70
CA VAL A 189 16.51 3.90 -35.04
C VAL A 189 16.95 4.66 -33.79
N LEU A 190 18.23 5.03 -33.71
CA LEU A 190 18.88 5.89 -32.70
C LEU A 190 17.92 6.63 -31.73
N GLY A 191 18.01 6.33 -30.44
CA GLY A 191 17.31 7.07 -29.37
C GLY A 191 15.81 6.74 -29.21
N GLN A 192 15.29 5.73 -29.91
CA GLN A 192 13.91 5.28 -29.73
C GLN A 192 13.72 4.42 -28.46
N SER A 193 12.59 4.66 -27.81
CA SER A 193 12.07 3.82 -26.72
C SER A 193 10.88 3.01 -27.24
N VAL A 194 10.80 1.74 -26.86
CA VAL A 194 9.63 0.89 -27.09
C VAL A 194 8.91 0.70 -25.76
N ALA A 195 7.60 0.92 -25.72
CA ALA A 195 6.80 0.80 -24.52
C ALA A 195 5.51 0.04 -24.80
N PHE A 196 4.89 -0.48 -23.74
CA PHE A 196 3.48 -0.87 -23.80
C PHE A 196 2.59 0.37 -23.98
N LEU A 197 1.38 0.16 -24.50
CA LEU A 197 0.42 1.25 -24.75
C LEU A 197 0.07 2.04 -23.48
N ASP A 198 0.12 1.40 -22.32
CA ASP A 198 -0.16 1.99 -21.01
C ASP A 198 1.07 2.65 -20.37
N GLU A 199 2.23 2.58 -21.02
CA GLU A 199 3.50 3.14 -20.55
C GLU A 199 4.01 2.56 -19.22
N SER A 200 3.43 1.45 -18.77
CA SER A 200 3.79 0.77 -17.50
C SER A 200 5.13 0.06 -17.56
N PHE A 201 5.56 -0.31 -18.78
CA PHE A 201 6.88 -0.83 -19.07
C PHE A 201 7.42 -0.20 -20.35
N ARG A 202 8.66 0.29 -20.28
CA ARG A 202 9.40 0.87 -21.41
C ARG A 202 10.83 0.34 -21.45
N LEU A 203 11.23 -0.14 -22.62
CA LEU A 203 12.60 -0.45 -22.97
C LEU A 203 13.20 0.71 -23.78
N GLU A 204 14.23 1.35 -23.26
CA GLU A 204 14.92 2.46 -23.88
C GLU A 204 16.30 2.03 -24.39
N MET A 205 16.60 2.35 -25.64
CA MET A 205 17.91 2.14 -26.22
C MET A 205 18.76 3.39 -26.02
N ALA A 206 19.97 3.24 -25.46
CA ALA A 206 20.92 4.35 -25.46
C ALA A 206 21.26 4.77 -26.90
N GLU A 207 21.67 6.02 -27.08
CA GLU A 207 22.08 6.53 -28.38
C GLU A 207 23.25 5.69 -28.94
N GLY A 208 23.05 5.04 -30.10
CA GLY A 208 24.03 4.12 -30.69
C GLY A 208 24.16 2.78 -29.96
N ALA A 209 23.19 2.38 -29.14
CA ALA A 209 23.11 1.05 -28.56
C ALA A 209 22.91 -0.04 -29.61
N VAL A 210 22.28 0.30 -30.73
CA VAL A 210 22.07 -0.62 -31.84
C VAL A 210 22.66 -0.04 -33.11
N GLN A 211 23.49 -0.82 -33.81
CA GLN A 211 24.12 -0.41 -35.06
C GLN A 211 23.26 -0.72 -36.30
N ASN A 212 22.43 -1.76 -36.21
CA ASN A 212 21.55 -2.25 -37.27
C ASN A 212 20.07 -2.17 -36.85
N ARG A 213 19.15 -2.38 -37.78
CA ARG A 213 17.72 -2.54 -37.45
C ARG A 213 17.55 -3.79 -36.58
N VAL A 214 16.90 -3.64 -35.43
CA VAL A 214 16.56 -4.76 -34.54
C VAL A 214 15.06 -4.90 -34.41
N LEU A 215 14.63 -6.13 -34.20
CA LEU A 215 13.26 -6.45 -33.85
C LEU A 215 13.17 -6.57 -32.33
N ILE A 216 12.24 -5.83 -31.72
CA ILE A 216 11.99 -5.88 -30.27
C ILE A 216 10.61 -6.47 -30.06
N SER A 217 10.50 -7.51 -29.26
CA SER A 217 9.25 -8.10 -28.75
C SER A 217 9.12 -7.79 -27.26
N LEU A 218 7.94 -7.33 -26.86
CA LEU A 218 7.53 -7.14 -25.47
C LEU A 218 6.35 -8.04 -25.15
N LYS A 219 6.29 -8.59 -23.94
CA LYS A 219 5.21 -9.48 -23.51
C LYS A 219 4.93 -9.31 -22.01
N ASP A 220 3.66 -9.17 -21.65
CA ASP A 220 3.21 -9.32 -20.26
C ASP A 220 3.14 -10.80 -19.88
N ARG A 221 3.48 -11.11 -18.63
CA ARG A 221 3.54 -12.45 -18.09
C ARG A 221 2.77 -12.53 -16.77
N ALA A 222 1.73 -13.36 -16.76
CA ALA A 222 0.93 -13.60 -15.55
C ALA A 222 1.66 -14.43 -14.48
N GLU A 223 2.57 -15.32 -14.90
CA GLU A 223 3.18 -16.31 -14.00
C GLU A 223 4.68 -16.03 -13.74
N LEU A 224 5.07 -16.10 -12.47
CA LEU A 224 6.46 -16.05 -12.03
C LEU A 224 7.28 -17.20 -12.63
N PRO A 225 8.47 -16.93 -13.22
CA PRO A 225 9.37 -17.99 -13.70
C PRO A 225 10.02 -18.82 -12.58
N GLY A 226 9.98 -18.36 -11.33
CA GLY A 226 10.46 -19.06 -10.15
C GLY A 226 10.11 -18.32 -8.86
N GLU A 227 10.48 -18.88 -7.72
CA GLU A 227 10.11 -18.35 -6.40
C GLU A 227 10.69 -16.96 -6.14
N VAL A 228 9.93 -16.13 -5.41
CA VAL A 228 10.41 -14.82 -4.94
C VAL A 228 11.38 -15.07 -3.77
N PRO A 229 12.59 -14.48 -3.77
CA PRO A 229 13.54 -14.69 -2.68
C PRO A 229 13.00 -14.21 -1.32
N GLU A 230 13.47 -14.85 -0.25
CA GLU A 230 13.18 -14.39 1.11
C GLU A 230 13.60 -12.91 1.30
N GLY A 231 12.85 -12.16 2.09
CA GLY A 231 13.08 -10.71 2.27
C GLY A 231 12.57 -9.79 1.15
N LEU A 232 12.02 -10.34 0.05
CA LEU A 232 11.52 -9.56 -1.10
C LEU A 232 10.03 -9.77 -1.39
N SER A 233 9.42 -8.81 -2.10
CA SER A 233 8.04 -8.85 -2.63
C SER A 233 8.00 -8.43 -4.08
N LEU A 234 7.20 -9.08 -4.93
CA LEU A 234 6.89 -8.55 -6.26
C LEU A 234 5.83 -7.44 -6.13
N VAL A 235 6.09 -6.27 -6.71
CA VAL A 235 5.22 -5.08 -6.60
C VAL A 235 4.83 -4.46 -7.95
N SER A 236 5.05 -5.19 -9.04
CA SER A 236 4.65 -4.84 -10.41
C SER A 236 4.20 -6.08 -11.17
N PRO A 237 3.55 -5.91 -12.34
CA PRO A 237 3.47 -6.98 -13.35
C PRO A 237 4.87 -7.47 -13.75
N LEU A 238 4.90 -8.65 -14.37
CA LEU A 238 6.11 -9.21 -14.94
C LEU A 238 6.11 -8.96 -16.44
N TYR A 239 7.22 -8.44 -16.95
CA TYR A 239 7.39 -8.24 -18.37
C TYR A 239 8.53 -9.09 -18.89
N GLN A 240 8.37 -9.59 -20.10
CA GLN A 240 9.41 -10.24 -20.87
C GLN A 240 9.72 -9.37 -22.08
N PHE A 241 10.99 -9.18 -22.38
CA PHE A 241 11.41 -8.56 -23.63
C PHE A 241 12.42 -9.43 -24.36
N HIS A 242 12.47 -9.29 -25.68
CA HIS A 242 13.50 -9.89 -26.54
C HIS A 242 13.87 -8.91 -27.64
N VAL A 243 15.16 -8.58 -27.72
CA VAL A 243 15.79 -7.85 -28.82
C VAL A 243 16.45 -8.86 -29.74
N TYR A 244 15.80 -9.15 -30.86
CA TYR A 244 16.32 -9.98 -31.91
C TYR A 244 17.29 -9.18 -32.78
N THR A 245 18.51 -9.67 -32.84
CA THR A 245 19.57 -9.16 -33.72
C THR A 245 20.15 -10.29 -34.56
N SER A 246 20.52 -9.98 -35.82
CA SER A 246 21.26 -10.89 -36.68
C SER A 246 22.72 -11.07 -36.26
N ASP A 247 23.27 -10.11 -35.50
CA ASP A 247 24.65 -10.08 -35.02
C ASP A 247 24.67 -9.96 -33.49
N GLU A 248 25.32 -10.88 -32.77
CA GLU A 248 25.42 -10.81 -31.30
C GLU A 248 26.12 -9.52 -30.81
N GLU A 249 26.99 -8.91 -31.64
CA GLU A 249 27.65 -7.63 -31.37
C GLU A 249 26.75 -6.39 -31.58
N ALA A 250 25.49 -6.56 -32.00
CA ALA A 250 24.65 -5.42 -32.35
C ALA A 250 24.25 -4.55 -31.16
N ILE A 251 24.28 -5.08 -29.93
CA ILE A 251 24.01 -4.28 -28.71
C ILE A 251 25.34 -3.74 -28.18
N ALA A 252 25.76 -2.59 -28.72
CA ALA A 252 27.04 -1.96 -28.41
C ALA A 252 27.01 -1.13 -27.12
N LYS A 253 25.83 -0.76 -26.61
CA LYS A 253 25.63 0.03 -25.39
C LYS A 253 24.47 -0.53 -24.56
N PRO A 254 24.41 -0.25 -23.25
CA PRO A 254 23.31 -0.67 -22.40
C PRO A 254 21.95 -0.17 -22.89
N MET A 255 20.93 -0.94 -22.52
CA MET A 255 19.54 -0.56 -22.57
C MET A 255 19.08 -0.12 -21.18
N TYR A 256 17.95 0.56 -21.10
CA TYR A 256 17.30 0.89 -19.85
C TYR A 256 15.89 0.33 -19.81
N VAL A 257 15.52 -0.26 -18.68
CA VAL A 257 14.16 -0.68 -18.40
C VAL A 257 13.55 0.34 -17.45
N ASN A 258 12.38 0.84 -17.78
CA ASN A 258 11.57 1.70 -16.93
C ASN A 258 10.26 0.98 -16.62
N MET A 259 9.92 0.85 -15.35
CA MET A 259 8.76 0.07 -14.88
C MET A 259 7.97 0.84 -13.83
N ASP A 260 6.65 0.78 -13.94
CA ASP A 260 5.75 1.22 -12.89
C ASP A 260 5.68 0.16 -11.78
N TYR A 261 5.38 0.59 -10.56
CA TYR A 261 5.07 -0.29 -9.44
C TYR A 261 3.88 0.25 -8.62
N TYR A 262 3.22 -0.64 -7.89
CA TYR A 262 1.93 -0.32 -7.26
C TYR A 262 1.99 -0.26 -5.73
N SER A 263 3.01 -0.88 -5.12
CA SER A 263 3.23 -0.75 -3.68
C SER A 263 3.42 0.71 -3.29
N ARG A 264 2.66 1.15 -2.29
CA ARG A 264 2.79 2.47 -1.66
C ARG A 264 3.72 2.45 -0.44
N ASN A 265 4.41 1.33 -0.18
CA ASN A 265 5.38 1.22 0.91
C ASN A 265 6.68 1.96 0.56
N LEU A 266 7.22 2.70 1.52
CA LEU A 266 8.48 3.45 1.39
C LEU A 266 9.72 2.58 1.66
N THR A 267 9.75 1.39 1.07
CA THR A 267 10.87 0.45 1.11
C THR A 267 11.65 0.46 -0.21
N LYS A 268 12.88 -0.09 -0.22
CA LYS A 268 13.72 -0.12 -1.44
C LYS A 268 12.97 -0.82 -2.54
N LYS A 269 12.95 -0.23 -3.73
CA LYS A 269 12.46 -0.85 -4.96
C LYS A 269 13.63 -1.06 -5.90
N ALA A 270 13.69 -2.21 -6.55
CA ALA A 270 14.67 -2.47 -7.58
C ALA A 270 14.10 -3.43 -8.63
N ILE A 271 14.46 -3.20 -9.89
CA ILE A 271 14.17 -4.14 -10.97
C ILE A 271 15.07 -5.35 -10.77
N ARG A 272 14.49 -6.54 -10.85
CA ARG A 272 15.22 -7.80 -10.91
C ARG A 272 14.89 -8.52 -12.20
N TYR A 273 15.85 -9.24 -12.74
CA TYR A 273 15.63 -10.15 -13.85
C TYR A 273 15.76 -11.60 -13.41
N TRP A 274 15.08 -12.51 -14.09
CA TRP A 274 15.21 -13.94 -13.87
C TRP A 274 16.42 -14.51 -14.64
N ASP A 275 17.41 -15.05 -13.92
CA ASP A 275 18.49 -15.85 -14.51
C ASP A 275 18.05 -17.32 -14.60
N GLY A 276 17.62 -17.73 -15.79
CA GLY A 276 17.16 -19.10 -16.03
C GLY A 276 18.25 -20.18 -15.95
N ASN A 277 19.53 -19.81 -15.95
CA ASN A 277 20.63 -20.78 -15.78
C ASN A 277 20.89 -21.08 -14.30
N ARG A 278 20.75 -20.06 -13.46
CA ARG A 278 20.94 -20.15 -12.01
C ARG A 278 19.66 -20.41 -11.24
N LEU A 279 18.51 -20.26 -11.90
CA LEU A 279 17.18 -20.34 -11.32
C LEU A 279 17.02 -19.34 -10.16
N GLU A 280 17.48 -18.11 -10.36
CA GLU A 280 17.45 -17.06 -9.34
C GLU A 280 17.04 -15.70 -9.92
N TRP A 281 16.50 -14.84 -9.05
CA TRP A 281 16.26 -13.44 -9.35
C TRP A 281 17.51 -12.60 -9.06
N VAL A 282 17.99 -11.87 -10.06
CA VAL A 282 19.19 -11.03 -9.96
C VAL A 282 18.79 -9.56 -9.98
N GLU A 283 19.23 -8.81 -8.96
CA GLU A 283 19.00 -7.35 -8.87
C GLU A 283 19.80 -6.58 -9.92
N LEU A 284 19.13 -5.64 -10.58
CA LEU A 284 19.78 -4.64 -11.43
C LEU A 284 20.03 -3.36 -10.64
N PRO A 285 21.13 -2.64 -10.91
CA PRO A 285 21.33 -1.28 -10.42
C PRO A 285 20.17 -0.39 -10.84
N SER A 286 19.37 0.03 -9.87
CA SER A 286 18.06 0.66 -10.10
C SER A 286 17.97 2.03 -9.45
N ASP A 287 17.46 3.00 -10.19
CA ASP A 287 17.05 4.32 -9.71
C ASP A 287 15.52 4.31 -9.48
N THR A 288 15.08 4.58 -8.25
CA THR A 288 13.65 4.60 -7.89
C THR A 288 13.13 6.01 -7.73
N SER A 289 11.99 6.31 -8.36
CA SER A 289 11.20 7.51 -8.13
C SER A 289 9.93 7.17 -7.36
N TYR A 290 9.91 7.52 -6.07
CA TYR A 290 8.77 7.24 -5.19
C TYR A 290 7.52 8.07 -5.52
N ASP A 291 7.70 9.32 -5.95
CA ASP A 291 6.60 10.19 -6.36
C ASP A 291 5.89 9.67 -7.61
N LEU A 292 6.68 9.28 -8.60
CA LEU A 292 6.17 8.81 -9.90
C LEU A 292 5.79 7.34 -9.86
N ARG A 293 6.17 6.61 -8.79
CA ARG A 293 6.09 5.16 -8.66
C ARG A 293 6.71 4.43 -9.84
N LYS A 294 7.92 4.86 -10.22
CA LYS A 294 8.70 4.27 -11.32
C LYS A 294 10.06 3.82 -10.84
N VAL A 295 10.54 2.72 -11.39
CA VAL A 295 11.93 2.27 -11.24
C VAL A 295 12.58 2.20 -12.62
N ARG A 296 13.81 2.68 -12.71
CA ARG A 296 14.63 2.63 -13.91
C ARG A 296 15.89 1.82 -13.62
N ALA A 297 16.27 0.92 -14.52
CA ALA A 297 17.50 0.14 -14.36
C ALA A 297 18.23 -0.04 -15.69
N MET A 298 19.56 -0.10 -15.61
CA MET A 298 20.40 -0.44 -16.76
C MET A 298 20.42 -1.95 -16.97
N ILE A 299 20.32 -2.42 -18.21
CA ILE A 299 20.41 -3.83 -18.58
C ILE A 299 21.22 -4.02 -19.87
N HIS A 300 22.05 -5.07 -19.90
CA HIS A 300 22.87 -5.45 -21.07
C HIS A 300 22.36 -6.70 -21.78
N LEU A 301 21.33 -7.36 -21.24
CA LEU A 301 20.82 -8.62 -21.77
C LEU A 301 19.87 -8.34 -22.95
N PRO A 302 20.01 -9.04 -24.09
CA PRO A 302 19.08 -8.92 -25.22
C PRO A 302 17.71 -9.53 -24.89
N TYR A 303 17.62 -10.36 -23.86
CA TYR A 303 16.40 -11.02 -23.41
C TYR A 303 16.38 -11.04 -21.89
N ALA A 304 15.23 -10.69 -21.29
CA ALA A 304 15.01 -10.89 -19.87
C ALA A 304 13.51 -10.95 -19.53
N ILE A 305 13.21 -11.65 -18.45
CA ILE A 305 11.95 -11.50 -17.70
C ILE A 305 12.27 -10.64 -16.49
N VAL A 306 11.53 -9.56 -16.29
CA VAL A 306 11.78 -8.55 -15.27
C VAL A 306 10.54 -8.23 -14.46
N GLY A 307 10.77 -7.86 -13.20
CA GLY A 307 9.75 -7.34 -12.28
C GLY A 307 10.38 -6.34 -11.32
N VAL A 308 9.57 -5.44 -10.77
CA VAL A 308 9.97 -4.57 -9.65
C VAL A 308 9.73 -5.32 -8.35
N PHE A 309 10.78 -5.44 -7.56
CA PHE A 309 10.71 -6.06 -6.24
C PHE A 309 10.98 -5.03 -5.16
N GLU A 310 10.25 -5.14 -4.05
CA GLU A 310 10.52 -4.37 -2.85
C GLU A 310 11.20 -5.21 -1.78
N THR A 311 12.00 -4.55 -0.93
CA THR A 311 12.57 -5.17 0.28
C THR A 311 11.66 -4.99 1.48
N ASP A 312 11.85 -5.83 2.49
CA ASP A 312 11.24 -5.62 3.81
C ASP A 312 11.96 -4.50 4.61
N GLU A 313 13.15 -4.05 4.19
CA GLU A 313 13.91 -2.97 4.83
C GLU A 313 13.34 -1.59 4.48
N ILE A 314 13.13 -0.76 5.51
CA ILE A 314 12.81 0.66 5.36
C ILE A 314 14.04 1.38 4.83
N THR A 315 13.96 1.90 3.61
CA THR A 315 15.01 2.77 3.04
C THR A 315 14.53 4.18 2.82
N VAL A 316 13.22 4.43 2.95
CA VAL A 316 12.63 5.75 2.79
C VAL A 316 11.66 6.05 3.92
N GLN A 317 11.64 7.31 4.37
CA GLN A 317 10.70 7.82 5.37
C GLN A 317 10.11 9.13 4.90
N GLU A 318 8.83 9.34 5.18
CA GLU A 318 8.19 10.64 5.02
C GLU A 318 7.65 11.13 6.36
N GLY A 319 7.81 12.42 6.60
CA GLY A 319 7.33 13.05 7.80
C GLY A 319 7.90 14.43 7.98
N LYS A 320 7.91 14.91 9.22
CA LYS A 320 8.44 16.23 9.53
C LYS A 320 9.95 16.16 9.74
N ALA A 321 10.67 17.16 9.24
CA ALA A 321 12.03 17.47 9.67
C ALA A 321 12.03 18.71 10.54
N SER A 322 12.92 18.75 11.53
CA SER A 322 13.29 20.01 12.19
C SER A 322 14.80 20.20 12.15
N TRP A 323 15.31 21.16 12.91
CA TRP A 323 16.74 21.40 12.98
C TRP A 323 17.24 21.69 14.39
N TYR A 324 18.54 21.48 14.57
CA TYR A 324 19.27 21.81 15.80
C TYR A 324 20.66 22.35 15.48
N ASP A 325 21.24 23.08 16.43
CA ASP A 325 22.58 23.62 16.27
C ASP A 325 23.62 22.56 16.65
N HIS A 326 24.31 21.99 15.65
CA HIS A 326 25.34 20.99 15.86
C HIS A 326 26.74 21.57 15.60
N PRO A 327 27.66 21.62 16.59
CA PRO A 327 28.93 22.33 16.46
C PRO A 327 29.99 21.65 15.57
N ARG A 328 29.93 20.32 15.38
CA ARG A 328 30.96 19.55 14.63
C ARG A 328 30.53 19.00 13.27
N TYR A 329 29.24 18.82 13.03
CA TYR A 329 28.71 18.16 11.83
C TYR A 329 27.73 19.10 11.12
N PRO A 330 28.22 19.97 10.20
CA PRO A 330 27.36 20.88 9.44
C PRO A 330 26.41 20.16 8.47
N TYR A 331 26.72 18.90 8.15
CA TYR A 331 25.85 18.00 7.37
C TYR A 331 25.53 16.74 8.19
N GLY A 332 25.38 16.91 9.50
CA GLY A 332 24.90 15.86 10.39
C GLY A 332 23.37 15.87 10.53
N ALA A 333 22.80 14.72 10.86
CA ALA A 333 21.40 14.59 11.24
C ALA A 333 21.21 13.60 12.40
N ALA A 334 20.08 13.71 13.08
CA ALA A 334 19.58 12.71 14.01
C ALA A 334 18.40 11.96 13.38
N ASN A 335 18.47 10.63 13.39
CA ASN A 335 17.38 9.74 12.95
C ASN A 335 17.27 8.54 13.93
N ASN A 336 16.07 7.99 14.12
CA ASN A 336 15.84 6.87 15.04
C ASN A 336 15.94 5.50 14.38
N ASP A 337 15.73 5.43 13.07
CA ASP A 337 15.54 4.18 12.33
C ASP A 337 16.77 3.80 11.50
N PHE A 338 17.52 4.79 11.00
CA PHE A 338 18.80 4.64 10.34
C PHE A 338 19.94 4.74 11.34
N GLY A 339 20.87 3.78 11.28
CA GLY A 339 22.03 3.72 12.17
C GLY A 339 23.05 4.84 11.93
N TYR A 340 23.97 5.04 12.88
CA TYR A 340 25.10 5.96 12.75
C TYR A 340 25.89 5.71 11.46
N ASP A 341 26.48 6.78 10.92
CA ASP A 341 27.27 6.81 9.69
C ASP A 341 26.49 6.50 8.39
N THR A 342 25.17 6.27 8.48
CA THR A 342 24.31 6.15 7.30
C THR A 342 24.23 7.48 6.57
N GLN A 343 24.39 7.46 5.24
CA GLN A 343 24.14 8.62 4.39
C GLN A 343 22.67 8.68 3.97
N LEU A 344 22.06 9.84 4.16
CA LEU A 344 20.65 10.08 3.85
C LEU A 344 20.53 11.27 2.90
N ARG A 345 19.72 11.14 1.86
CA ARG A 345 19.21 12.27 1.08
C ARG A 345 17.92 12.74 1.74
N VAL A 346 17.84 14.03 2.04
CA VAL A 346 16.67 14.65 2.66
C VAL A 346 16.11 15.67 1.69
N THR A 347 14.91 15.41 1.19
CA THR A 347 14.23 16.23 0.18
C THR A 347 13.06 16.97 0.84
N ASN A 348 13.04 18.29 0.75
CA ASN A 348 11.90 19.10 1.16
C ASN A 348 10.75 18.93 0.16
N LEU A 349 9.62 18.41 0.64
CA LEU A 349 8.46 18.09 -0.20
C LEU A 349 7.72 19.33 -0.73
N GLU A 350 7.93 20.51 -0.13
CA GLU A 350 7.28 21.75 -0.55
C GLU A 350 7.97 22.43 -1.74
N ASN A 351 9.29 22.25 -1.87
CA ASN A 351 10.09 22.97 -2.88
C ASN A 351 11.01 22.08 -3.72
N GLY A 352 11.07 20.78 -3.44
CA GLY A 352 11.87 19.79 -4.15
C GLY A 352 13.39 19.89 -3.93
N LYS A 353 13.88 20.80 -3.08
CA LYS A 353 15.31 20.89 -2.76
C LYS A 353 15.73 19.74 -1.87
N SER A 354 16.95 19.25 -2.05
CA SER A 354 17.51 18.17 -1.25
C SER A 354 18.92 18.45 -0.74
N VAL A 355 19.28 17.77 0.35
CA VAL A 355 20.61 17.80 0.97
C VAL A 355 21.01 16.38 1.35
N ILE A 356 22.30 16.07 1.25
CA ILE A 356 22.86 14.80 1.74
C ILE A 356 23.43 15.04 3.14
N VAL A 357 23.05 14.19 4.09
CA VAL A 357 23.49 14.24 5.49
C VAL A 357 23.99 12.88 5.96
N THR A 358 24.78 12.88 7.02
CA THR A 358 25.20 11.66 7.72
C THR A 358 24.49 11.58 9.06
N VAL A 359 24.00 10.39 9.41
CA VAL A 359 23.43 10.15 10.74
C VAL A 359 24.56 10.17 11.78
N VAL A 360 24.49 11.14 12.68
CA VAL A 360 25.50 11.37 13.74
C VAL A 360 24.89 11.38 15.13
N SER A 361 23.58 11.14 15.24
CA SER A 361 22.87 11.12 16.52
C SER A 361 21.55 10.34 16.40
N CYS A 362 20.96 9.98 17.54
CA CYS A 362 19.61 9.41 17.64
C CYS A 362 18.60 10.50 17.99
N GLY A 363 17.36 10.35 17.54
CA GLY A 363 16.30 11.34 17.63
C GLY A 363 15.71 11.62 16.24
N PRO A 364 14.68 12.45 16.09
CA PRO A 364 13.93 13.12 17.15
C PRO A 364 12.92 12.21 17.84
N PHE A 365 12.74 12.36 19.16
CA PHE A 365 11.71 11.63 19.94
C PHE A 365 10.37 12.39 19.95
N VAL A 366 9.99 12.95 18.80
CA VAL A 366 8.75 13.72 18.64
C VAL A 366 7.87 13.01 17.61
N PRO A 367 6.63 12.62 17.97
CA PRO A 367 5.73 11.92 17.04
C PRO A 367 5.56 12.65 15.70
N GLY A 368 5.68 11.90 14.61
CA GLY A 368 5.56 12.42 13.24
C GLY A 368 6.78 13.19 12.73
N ARG A 369 7.82 13.38 13.56
CA ARG A 369 9.12 13.90 13.11
C ARG A 369 10.07 12.74 12.83
N VAL A 370 10.58 12.67 11.61
CA VAL A 370 11.41 11.56 11.14
C VAL A 370 12.89 11.88 11.19
N ILE A 371 13.27 13.17 11.15
CA ILE A 371 14.67 13.57 11.15
C ILE A 371 14.87 14.96 11.78
N ASP A 372 15.98 15.14 12.49
CA ASP A 372 16.46 16.45 12.92
C ASP A 372 17.75 16.76 12.19
N LEU A 373 17.75 17.81 11.36
CA LEU A 373 18.92 18.22 10.58
C LEU A 373 19.80 19.16 11.39
N SER A 374 21.10 19.14 11.15
CA SER A 374 21.94 20.27 11.54
C SER A 374 21.45 21.56 10.87
N LYS A 375 21.59 22.69 11.57
CA LYS A 375 21.13 24.00 11.10
C LYS A 375 21.61 24.34 9.68
N THR A 376 22.85 23.99 9.35
CA THR A 376 23.43 24.22 8.03
C THR A 376 22.74 23.38 6.96
N ALA A 377 22.59 22.07 7.17
CA ALA A 377 21.84 21.21 6.23
C ALA A 377 20.39 21.64 6.05
N PHE A 378 19.70 22.05 7.12
CA PHE A 378 18.33 22.56 7.03
C PHE A 378 18.26 23.84 6.19
N ALA A 379 19.22 24.76 6.37
CA ALA A 379 19.27 26.03 5.66
C ALA A 379 19.43 25.86 4.13
N ASP A 380 20.03 24.76 3.69
CA ASP A 380 20.21 24.46 2.25
C ASP A 380 18.87 24.11 1.57
N ILE A 381 17.92 23.51 2.31
CA ILE A 381 16.62 23.06 1.77
C ILE A 381 15.42 23.88 2.23
N ALA A 382 15.55 24.71 3.26
CA ALA A 382 14.46 25.54 3.80
C ALA A 382 14.95 26.76 4.60
N ASN A 383 14.08 27.76 4.78
CA ASN A 383 14.38 28.87 5.68
C ASN A 383 14.31 28.37 7.14
N VAL A 384 15.42 28.52 7.88
CA VAL A 384 15.56 28.12 9.29
C VAL A 384 14.42 28.64 10.19
N GLY A 385 13.86 29.81 9.88
CA GLY A 385 12.74 30.41 10.60
C GLY A 385 11.41 29.64 10.50
N LEU A 386 11.27 28.71 9.55
CA LEU A 386 10.10 27.81 9.48
C LEU A 386 10.08 26.81 10.65
N GLY A 387 11.26 26.45 11.17
CA GLY A 387 11.45 25.51 12.28
C GLY A 387 11.19 24.04 11.91
N VAL A 388 10.10 23.76 11.20
CA VAL A 388 9.68 22.41 10.81
C VAL A 388 9.17 22.44 9.36
N ILE A 389 9.53 21.41 8.58
CA ILE A 389 9.10 21.23 7.18
C ILE A 389 8.71 19.76 6.94
N ASN A 390 7.95 19.48 5.88
CA ASN A 390 7.70 18.11 5.43
C ASN A 390 8.83 17.64 4.52
N VAL A 391 9.37 16.45 4.78
CA VAL A 391 10.49 15.87 4.03
C VAL A 391 10.25 14.43 3.65
N ARG A 392 10.96 14.00 2.61
CA ARG A 392 11.31 12.61 2.37
C ARG A 392 12.79 12.39 2.72
N VAL A 393 13.07 11.32 3.44
CA VAL A 393 14.43 10.88 3.83
C VAL A 393 14.70 9.56 3.12
N GLU A 394 15.77 9.48 2.34
CA GLU A 394 16.13 8.31 1.54
C GLU A 394 17.53 7.85 1.90
N LYS A 395 17.71 6.58 2.25
CA LYS A 395 19.02 5.95 2.45
C LYS A 395 19.77 5.91 1.11
N ILE A 396 21.02 6.35 1.13
CA ILE A 396 21.92 6.25 -0.02
C ILE A 396 22.78 5.00 0.21
N ASP A 397 22.77 4.10 -0.77
CA ASP A 397 23.57 2.86 -0.79
C ASP A 397 25.02 3.11 -1.24
#